data_AF-A0A2N3PR10-F1
#
_entry.id   AF-A0A2N3PR10-F1
#
_cell.length_a   1.000
_cell.length_b   1.000
_cell.length_c   1.000
_cell.angle_alpha   90.00
_cell.angle_beta   90.00
_cell.angle_gamma   90.00
#
_symmetry.space_group_name_H-M   'P 1'
#
loop_
_entity.id
_entity.type
_entity.pdbx_description
1 polymer ?
#
loop_
_entity_poly.entity_id
_entity_poly.type
_entity_poly.pdbx_seq_one_letter_code
_entity_poly.pdbx_strand_id
1 'polypeptide(L)'
;MRTMVLRVIAEPSQIFWAPVLPAAANVLLNVTLMMFFILLYNVTPIPFFVTTLVGHGMIAVYAVRDPHLSTLMTAWMETRKKTRNMLRVRGNKYVP
;
A
#
# COMPACT_ATOMS: atom_id res chain seq x y z
N MET A 1 4.18 0.20 -21.62
CA MET A 1 3.28 -0.52 -20.68
C MET A 1 3.63 -2.00 -20.53
N ARG A 2 3.88 -2.75 -21.62
CA ARG A 2 4.19 -4.19 -21.56
C ARG A 2 5.42 -4.54 -20.68
N THR A 3 6.50 -3.76 -20.76
CA THR A 3 7.72 -3.92 -19.94
C THR A 3 7.47 -3.63 -18.45
N MET A 4 6.65 -2.63 -18.14
CA MET A 4 6.26 -2.28 -16.76
C MET A 4 5.38 -3.34 -16.11
N VAL A 5 4.42 -3.90 -16.85
CA VAL A 5 3.60 -5.03 -16.39
C VAL A 5 4.47 -6.26 -16.13
N LEU A 6 5.42 -6.57 -17.01
CA LEU A 6 6.36 -7.67 -16.80
C LEU A 6 7.26 -7.44 -15.58
N ARG A 7 7.65 -6.19 -15.32
CA ARG A 7 8.40 -5.80 -14.12
C ARG A 7 7.59 -5.92 -12.84
N VAL A 8 6.31 -5.51 -12.85
CA VAL A 8 5.35 -5.75 -11.74
C VAL A 8 5.26 -7.24 -11.38
N ILE A 9 5.26 -8.10 -12.39
CA ILE A 9 5.22 -9.56 -12.21
C ILE A 9 6.57 -10.08 -11.68
N ALA A 10 7.68 -9.49 -12.12
CA ALA A 10 9.03 -9.90 -11.72
C ALA A 10 9.44 -9.40 -10.33
N GLU A 11 8.92 -8.26 -9.85
CA GLU A 11 9.28 -7.62 -8.57
C GLU A 11 8.06 -7.42 -7.64
N PRO A 12 7.30 -8.48 -7.29
CA PRO A 12 6.06 -8.35 -6.51
C PRO A 12 6.29 -7.82 -5.09
N SER A 13 7.49 -8.01 -4.52
CA SER A 13 7.85 -7.52 -3.20
C SER A 13 7.87 -6.00 -3.12
N GLN A 14 8.26 -5.30 -4.18
CA GLN A 14 8.32 -3.83 -4.19
C GLN A 14 6.92 -3.19 -4.19
N ILE A 15 5.92 -3.87 -4.76
CA ILE A 15 4.53 -3.39 -4.78
C ILE A 15 3.90 -3.47 -3.39
N PHE A 16 4.18 -4.54 -2.65
CA PHE A 16 3.61 -4.74 -1.32
C PHE A 16 4.42 -4.02 -0.24
N TRP A 17 5.74 -4.20 -0.21
CA TRP A 17 6.54 -3.75 0.92
C TRP A 17 6.93 -2.28 0.86
N ALA A 18 7.19 -1.72 -0.32
CA ALA A 18 7.66 -0.34 -0.40
C ALA A 18 6.64 0.70 0.13
N PRO A 19 5.32 0.59 -0.10
CA PRO A 19 4.35 1.46 0.55
C PRO A 19 4.00 1.03 1.98
N VAL A 20 4.05 -0.27 2.29
CA VAL A 20 3.66 -0.80 3.62
C VAL A 20 4.72 -0.53 4.67
N LEU A 21 6.02 -0.62 4.36
CA LEU A 21 7.10 -0.41 5.30
C LEU A 21 7.08 0.97 5.98
N PRO A 22 7.02 2.11 5.25
CA PRO A 22 6.97 3.42 5.89
C PRO A 22 5.69 3.61 6.71
N ALA A 23 4.55 3.09 6.24
CA ALA A 23 3.29 3.11 6.99
C ALA A 23 3.41 2.30 8.30
N ALA A 24 3.94 1.07 8.24
CA ALA A 24 4.17 0.21 9.39
C ALA A 24 5.15 0.84 10.39
N ALA A 25 6.23 1.46 9.89
CA ALA A 25 7.17 2.20 10.73
C ALA A 25 6.50 3.38 11.45
N ASN A 26 5.64 4.14 10.76
CA ASN A 26 4.88 5.22 11.37
C ASN A 26 3.92 4.72 12.45
N VAL A 27 3.21 3.60 12.21
CA VAL A 27 2.36 2.99 13.25
C VAL A 27 3.20 2.54 14.44
N LEU A 28 4.28 1.79 14.19
CA LEU A 28 5.13 1.25 15.25
C LEU A 28 5.68 2.36 16.14
N LEU A 29 6.22 3.43 15.55
CA LEU A 29 6.74 4.57 16.29
C LEU A 29 5.66 5.22 17.16
N ASN A 30 4.48 5.53 16.59
CA ASN A 30 3.42 6.19 17.33
C ASN A 30 2.82 5.31 18.43
N VAL A 31 2.68 4.01 18.20
CA VAL A 31 2.20 3.06 19.21
C VAL A 31 3.21 2.91 20.34
N THR A 32 4.51 2.79 20.03
CA THR A 32 5.56 2.73 21.05
C THR A 32 5.58 4.00 21.89
N LEU A 33 5.55 5.18 21.27
CA LEU A 33 5.50 6.45 22.00
C LEU A 33 4.23 6.57 22.83
N MET A 34 3.08 6.18 22.28
CA MET A 34 1.80 6.17 23.01
C MET A 34 1.90 5.34 24.29
N MET A 35 2.46 4.13 24.22
CA MET A 35 2.64 3.28 25.40
C MET A 35 3.57 3.91 26.43
N PHE A 36 4.71 4.48 26.01
CA PHE A 36 5.62 5.18 26.92
C PHE A 36 4.93 6.35 27.64
N PHE A 37 4.17 7.17 26.91
CA PHE A 37 3.53 8.35 27.48
C PHE A 37 2.31 8.05 28.34
N ILE A 38 1.55 7.00 28.01
CA ILE A 38 0.47 6.50 28.89
C ILE A 38 1.08 5.98 30.19
N LEU A 39 2.12 5.14 30.11
CA LEU A 39 2.69 4.47 31.28
C LEU A 39 3.45 5.42 32.21
N LEU A 40 4.20 6.38 31.68
CA LEU A 40 5.05 7.27 32.49
C LEU A 40 4.39 8.59 32.87
N TYR A 41 3.48 9.09 32.03
CA TYR A 41 2.93 10.45 32.16
C TYR A 41 1.40 10.49 32.20
N ASN A 42 0.72 9.34 32.16
CA ASN A 42 -0.75 9.23 32.19
C ASN A 42 -1.45 10.10 31.13
N VAL A 43 -0.84 10.22 29.94
CA VAL A 43 -1.36 11.02 28.82
C VAL A 43 -2.44 10.21 28.09
N THR A 44 -3.46 10.88 27.54
CA THR A 44 -4.50 10.21 26.75
C THR A 44 -3.96 9.75 25.39
N PRO A 45 -4.54 8.72 24.74
CA PRO A 45 -4.04 8.20 23.46
C PRO A 45 -4.32 9.11 22.25
N ILE A 46 -5.21 10.11 22.39
CA ILE A 46 -5.71 10.95 21.29
C ILE A 46 -4.60 11.65 20.48
N PRO A 47 -3.58 12.28 21.10
CA PRO A 47 -2.51 12.95 20.36
C PRO A 47 -1.78 12.01 19.39
N PHE A 48 -1.58 10.75 19.79
CA PHE A 48 -0.87 9.75 18.98
C PHE A 48 -1.67 9.28 17.77
N PHE A 49 -3.00 9.29 17.85
CA PHE A 49 -3.85 9.03 16.67
C PHE A 49 -3.73 10.17 15.65
N VAL A 50 -3.74 11.42 16.13
CA VAL A 50 -3.59 12.60 15.26
C VAL A 50 -2.23 12.58 14.56
N THR A 51 -1.14 12.36 15.30
CA THR A 51 0.21 12.28 14.72
C THR A 51 0.36 11.08 13.77
N THR A 52 -0.27 9.93 14.09
CA THR A 52 -0.30 8.78 13.18
C THR A 52 -0.96 9.12 11.86
N LEU A 53 -2.13 9.77 11.89
CA LEU A 53 -2.88 10.17 10.68
C LEU A 53 -2.10 11.18 9.85
N VAL A 54 -1.50 12.19 10.48
CA VAL A 54 -0.66 13.18 9.79
C VAL A 54 0.55 12.50 9.14
N GLY A 55 1.25 11.64 9.87
CA GLY A 55 2.39 10.89 9.33
C GLY A 55 2.00 9.99 8.16
N HIS A 56 0.88 9.28 8.24
CA HIS A 56 0.33 8.50 7.14
C HIS A 56 0.01 9.36 5.91
N GLY A 57 -0.64 10.51 6.11
CA GLY A 57 -0.94 11.45 5.03
C GLY A 57 0.32 11.91 4.30
N MET A 58 1.38 12.25 5.04
CA MET A 58 2.66 12.66 4.47
C MET A 58 3.34 11.54 3.68
N ILE A 59 3.33 10.31 4.21
CA ILE A 59 3.86 9.12 3.50
C ILE A 59 3.09 8.88 2.21
N ALA A 60 1.76 8.99 2.24
CA ALA A 60 0.93 8.82 1.05
C ALA A 60 1.22 9.89 -0.02
N VAL A 61 1.34 11.16 0.38
CA VAL A 61 1.71 12.25 -0.53
C VAL A 61 3.09 12.02 -1.15
N TYR A 62 4.06 11.58 -0.36
CA TYR A 62 5.40 11.25 -0.86
C TYR A 62 5.35 10.07 -1.84
N ALA A 63 4.61 9.01 -1.52
CA ALA A 63 4.48 7.83 -2.38
C ALA A 63 3.81 8.14 -3.72
N VAL A 64 2.82 9.04 -3.75
CA VAL A 64 2.17 9.49 -5.00
C VAL A 64 3.13 10.26 -5.90
N ARG A 65 4.12 10.97 -5.31
CA ARG A 65 5.14 11.69 -6.08
C ARG A 65 6.22 10.79 -6.68
N ASP A 66 6.36 9.55 -6.21
CA ASP A 66 7.30 8.60 -6.79
C ASP A 66 6.71 7.98 -8.07
N PRO A 67 7.24 8.31 -9.26
CA PRO A 67 6.73 7.80 -10.53
C PRO A 67 6.95 6.30 -10.69
N HIS A 68 7.93 5.71 -9.99
CA HIS A 68 8.19 4.27 -10.07
C HIS A 68 7.11 3.49 -9.32
N LEU A 69 6.81 3.90 -8.09
CA LEU A 69 5.82 3.24 -7.24
C LEU A 69 4.38 3.44 -7.72
N SER A 70 4.01 4.67 -8.05
CA SER A 70 2.67 4.99 -8.56
C SER A 70 2.37 4.23 -9.86
N THR A 71 3.31 4.19 -10.80
CA THR A 71 3.10 3.50 -12.08
C THR A 71 3.11 1.97 -11.93
N LEU A 72 3.90 1.40 -11.02
CA LEU A 72 3.84 -0.03 -10.68
C LEU A 72 2.46 -0.39 -10.06
N MET A 73 1.95 0.45 -9.17
CA MET A 73 0.63 0.27 -8.55
C MET A 73 -0.50 0.33 -9.58
N THR A 74 -0.47 1.32 -10.48
CA THR A 74 -1.45 1.42 -11.58
C THR A 74 -1.35 0.23 -12.53
N ALA A 75 -0.15 -0.20 -12.90
CA ALA A 75 0.04 -1.37 -13.76
C ALA A 75 -0.48 -2.65 -13.09
N TRP A 76 -0.24 -2.84 -11.79
CA TRP A 76 -0.80 -3.95 -11.02
C TRP A 76 -2.33 -3.92 -10.99
N MET A 77 -2.94 -2.76 -10.73
CA MET A 77 -4.40 -2.59 -10.76
C MET A 77 -4.99 -2.92 -12.15
N GLU A 78 -4.34 -2.48 -13.22
CA GLU A 78 -4.76 -2.76 -14.59
C GLU A 78 -4.69 -4.27 -14.89
N THR A 79 -3.62 -4.95 -14.45
CA THR A 79 -3.45 -6.39 -14.68
C THR A 79 -4.43 -7.27 -13.91
N ARG A 80 -4.97 -6.79 -12.78
CA ARG A 80 -5.99 -7.50 -11.99
C ARG A 80 -7.41 -7.32 -12.53
N LYS A 81 -7.60 -6.57 -13.61
CA LYS A 81 -8.93 -6.46 -14.22
C LYS A 81 -9.42 -7.83 -14.67
N LYS A 82 -10.62 -8.19 -14.20
CA LYS A 82 -11.28 -9.43 -14.56
C LYS A 82 -11.62 -9.38 -16.05
N THR A 83 -11.02 -10.25 -16.84
CA THR A 83 -11.34 -10.39 -18.27
C THR A 83 -12.81 -10.81 -18.45
N ARG A 84 -13.41 -10.53 -19.61
CA ARG A 84 -14.69 -11.14 -19.99
C ARG A 84 -14.43 -12.10 -21.15
N ASN A 85 -14.98 -13.29 -21.04
CA ASN A 85 -14.91 -14.27 -22.12
C ASN A 85 -15.86 -13.84 -23.25
N MET A 86 -15.44 -14.04 -24.50
CA MET A 86 -16.27 -13.77 -25.68
C MET A 86 -17.50 -14.68 -25.74
N LEU A 87 -17.37 -15.90 -25.23
CA LEU A 87 -18.45 -16.87 -25.09
C LEU A 87 -18.92 -16.92 -23.64
N ARG A 88 -20.23 -17.16 -23.45
CA ARG A 88 -20.83 -17.31 -22.12
C ARG A 88 -20.40 -18.64 -21.51
N VAL A 89 -19.37 -18.61 -20.66
CA VAL A 89 -18.86 -19.78 -19.95
C VAL A 89 -18.74 -19.51 -18.45
N ARG A 90 -18.67 -20.58 -17.64
CA ARG A 90 -18.58 -20.48 -16.18
C ARG A 90 -17.17 -20.02 -15.78
N GLY A 91 -17.05 -18.73 -15.45
CA GLY A 91 -15.79 -18.10 -15.05
C GLY A 91 -14.91 -17.67 -16.22
N ASN A 92 -13.72 -17.14 -15.92
CA ASN A 92 -12.76 -16.68 -16.93
C ASN A 92 -11.80 -17.80 -17.34
N LYS A 93 -12.34 -18.93 -17.76
CA LYS A 93 -11.52 -20.03 -18.29
C LYS A 93 -11.30 -19.80 -19.79
N TYR A 94 -10.05 -19.94 -20.24
CA TYR A 94 -9.76 -20.03 -21.66
C TYR A 94 -10.34 -21.36 -22.17
N VAL A 95 -11.17 -21.29 -23.19
CA VAL A 95 -11.72 -22.48 -23.87
C VAL A 95 -11.03 -22.54 -25.22
N PRO A 96 -10.28 -23.61 -25.53
CA PRO A 96 -9.63 -23.78 -26.83
C PRO A 96 -10.63 -23.88 -27.98
#